data_AF-A0A7S4MVT4-F1
#
_entry.id   AF-A0A7S4MVT4-F1
#
_cell.length_a   1.000
_cell.length_b   1.000
_cell.length_c   1.000
_cell.angle_alpha   90.00
_cell.angle_beta   90.00
_cell.angle_gamma   90.00
#
_symmetry.space_group_name_H-M   'P 1'
#
loop_
_entity.id
_entity.type
_entity.pdbx_description
1 polymer ?
#
loop_
_entity_poly.entity_id
_entity_poly.type
_entity_poly.pdbx_seq_one_letter_code
_entity_poly.pdbx_strand_id
1 'polypeptide(L)'
;VQCTQAEAEEKKAMLAAAKKELMELDNEIGKHEKSLGADEDTADEAEADDDDGMGEKLAGWEKRKAKYTSYIDKGKIEKLEKACEKQKAKLEKAKAKGKSEAYIAYKAAKVEWTEKAIKAAKIMKGLMDAGLA
;
A
#
# COMPACT_ATOMS: atom_id res chain seq x y z
N VAL A 1 27.99 -14.49 7.83
CA VAL A 1 27.02 -15.58 7.97
C VAL A 1 26.56 -15.93 6.56
N GLN A 2 26.95 -17.09 6.02
CA GLN A 2 26.45 -17.52 4.70
C GLN A 2 25.03 -18.03 4.88
N CYS A 3 24.07 -17.34 4.26
CA CYS A 3 22.68 -17.79 4.20
C CYS A 3 22.63 -19.09 3.38
N THR A 4 22.01 -20.13 3.91
CA THR A 4 21.89 -21.41 3.21
C THR A 4 20.91 -21.31 2.04
N GLN A 5 21.06 -22.18 1.05
CA GLN A 5 20.15 -22.23 -0.11
C GLN A 5 18.70 -22.50 0.31
N ALA A 6 18.49 -23.27 1.39
CA ALA A 6 17.18 -23.52 1.97
C ALA A 6 16.55 -22.24 2.56
N GLU A 7 17.31 -21.44 3.31
CA GLU A 7 16.83 -20.15 3.86
C GLU A 7 16.55 -19.11 2.76
N ALA A 8 17.29 -19.17 1.65
CA ALA A 8 17.05 -18.32 0.49
C ALA A 8 15.71 -18.64 -0.17
N GLU A 9 15.43 -19.92 -0.40
CA GLU A 9 14.16 -20.37 -1.00
C GLU A 9 12.97 -20.11 -0.08
N GLU A 10 13.13 -20.30 1.24
CA GLU A 10 12.09 -19.97 2.22
C GLU A 10 11.75 -18.46 2.20
N LYS A 11 12.76 -17.58 2.20
CA LYS A 11 12.53 -16.13 2.13
C LYS A 11 11.89 -15.69 0.81
N LYS A 12 12.24 -16.32 -0.32
CA LYS A 12 11.56 -16.09 -1.60
C LYS A 12 10.10 -16.53 -1.56
N ALA A 13 9.82 -17.70 -0.97
CA ALA A 13 8.45 -18.18 -0.79
C ALA A 13 7.63 -17.23 0.10
N MET A 14 8.22 -16.73 1.20
CA MET A 14 7.59 -15.72 2.05
C MET A 14 7.32 -14.41 1.29
N LEU A 15 8.25 -13.96 0.44
CA LEU A 15 8.04 -12.78 -0.39
C LEU A 15 6.90 -12.99 -1.39
N ALA A 16 6.84 -14.16 -2.03
CA ALA A 16 5.77 -14.52 -2.95
C ALA A 16 4.40 -14.56 -2.26
N ALA A 17 4.32 -15.15 -1.06
CA ALA A 17 3.12 -15.15 -0.24
C ALA A 17 2.69 -13.72 0.14
N ALA A 18 3.64 -12.88 0.58
CA ALA A 18 3.35 -11.48 0.90
C ALA A 18 2.86 -10.68 -0.32
N LYS A 19 3.43 -10.92 -1.51
CA LYS A 19 2.96 -10.32 -2.77
C LYS A 19 1.55 -10.80 -3.15
N LYS A 20 1.22 -12.06 -2.88
CA LYS A 20 -0.12 -12.61 -3.08
C LYS A 20 -1.14 -11.94 -2.16
N GLU A 21 -0.85 -11.81 -0.86
CA GLU A 21 -1.71 -11.09 0.08
C GLU A 21 -1.97 -9.64 -0.38
N LEU A 22 -0.95 -8.95 -0.88
CA LEU A 22 -1.09 -7.59 -1.43
C LEU A 22 -2.02 -7.51 -2.63
N MET A 23 -2.05 -8.55 -3.47
CA MET A 23 -2.96 -8.63 -4.63
C MET A 23 -4.41 -8.88 -4.19
N GLU A 24 -4.62 -9.67 -3.14
CA GLU A 24 -5.95 -9.91 -2.57
C GLU A 24 -6.53 -8.64 -1.95
N LEU A 25 -5.73 -7.93 -1.15
CA LEU A 25 -6.12 -6.63 -0.56
C LEU A 25 -6.37 -5.56 -1.63
N ASP A 26 -5.60 -5.58 -2.72
CA ASP A 26 -5.81 -4.66 -3.83
C ASP A 26 -7.17 -4.85 -4.51
N ASN A 27 -7.57 -6.11 -4.73
CA ASN A 27 -8.91 -6.43 -5.23
C ASN A 27 -10.01 -5.94 -4.28
N GLU A 28 -9.79 -6.04 -2.97
CA GLU A 28 -10.72 -5.54 -1.95
C GLU A 28 -10.84 -4.01 -1.96
N ILE A 29 -9.71 -3.30 -2.07
CA ILE A 29 -9.71 -1.83 -2.25
C ILE A 29 -10.51 -1.45 -3.50
N GLY A 30 -10.30 -2.15 -4.62
CA GLY A 30 -11.04 -1.92 -5.87
C GLY A 30 -12.55 -2.19 -5.74
N LYS A 31 -12.98 -3.13 -4.88
CA LYS A 31 -14.41 -3.37 -4.58
C LYS A 31 -15.00 -2.22 -3.76
N HIS A 32 -14.31 -1.78 -2.71
CA HIS A 32 -14.75 -0.65 -1.90
C HIS A 32 -14.83 0.63 -2.73
N GLU A 33 -13.86 0.86 -3.62
CA GLU A 33 -13.82 2.02 -4.49
C GLU A 33 -15.03 2.08 -5.44
N LYS A 34 -15.37 0.95 -6.06
CA LYS A 34 -16.58 0.85 -6.89
C LYS A 34 -17.86 1.08 -6.08
N SER A 35 -17.88 0.64 -4.82
CA SER A 35 -19.05 0.80 -3.94
C SER A 35 -19.28 2.24 -3.49
N LEU A 36 -18.26 3.12 -3.53
CA LEU A 36 -18.38 4.51 -3.11
C LEU A 36 -18.98 5.42 -4.19
N GLY A 37 -19.08 4.95 -5.44
CA GLY A 37 -19.64 5.71 -6.55
C GLY A 37 -18.82 6.94 -6.94
N ALA A 38 -18.98 7.41 -8.18
CA ALA A 38 -18.23 8.56 -8.72
C ALA A 38 -18.65 9.94 -8.15
N ASP A 39 -19.50 9.98 -7.12
CA ASP A 39 -20.23 11.20 -6.71
C ASP A 39 -19.93 11.66 -5.27
N GLU A 40 -19.26 10.87 -4.43
CA GLU A 40 -18.94 11.32 -3.08
C GLU A 40 -17.65 12.16 -3.08
N ASP A 41 -17.85 13.48 -3.14
CA ASP A 41 -16.93 14.57 -2.86
C ASP A 41 -15.61 14.12 -2.19
N THR A 42 -14.69 13.64 -3.02
CA THR A 42 -13.35 13.20 -2.64
C THR A 42 -12.42 14.41 -2.63
N ALA A 43 -12.91 15.54 -2.10
CA ALA A 43 -12.15 16.77 -1.89
C ALA A 43 -11.06 16.61 -0.82
N ASP A 44 -11.16 15.61 0.07
CA ASP A 44 -10.15 15.35 1.12
C ASP A 44 -8.95 14.51 0.62
N GLU A 45 -8.77 14.37 -0.70
CA GLU A 45 -7.50 13.86 -1.28
C GLU A 45 -6.56 14.99 -1.75
N ALA A 46 -6.94 16.26 -1.59
CA ALA A 46 -6.17 17.46 -1.99
C ALA A 46 -5.04 17.85 -1.02
N GLU A 47 -4.31 16.88 -0.49
CA GLU A 47 -3.04 17.11 0.22
C GLU A 47 -2.01 16.14 -0.32
N ALA A 48 -1.71 16.32 -1.60
CA ALA A 48 -0.45 15.97 -2.22
C ALA A 48 -0.18 17.11 -3.21
N ASP A 49 1.03 17.67 -3.14
CA ASP A 49 1.69 18.50 -4.16
C ASP A 49 0.85 18.80 -5.41
N ASP A 50 0.60 20.10 -5.63
CA ASP A 50 0.28 20.78 -6.88
C ASP A 50 -0.31 19.98 -8.04
N ASP A 51 -1.49 20.45 -8.46
CA ASP A 51 -2.02 20.40 -9.82
C ASP A 51 -2.28 19.00 -10.38
N ASP A 52 -3.52 18.49 -10.25
CA ASP A 52 -4.14 17.65 -11.29
C ASP A 52 -5.60 17.23 -10.97
N GLY A 53 -6.45 17.29 -11.99
CA GLY A 53 -7.92 17.28 -11.89
C GLY A 53 -8.58 15.93 -11.54
N MET A 54 -9.89 15.97 -11.27
CA MET A 54 -10.73 14.85 -10.77
C MET A 54 -10.61 13.51 -11.55
N GLY A 55 -10.29 13.52 -12.85
CA GLY A 55 -10.05 12.31 -13.64
C GLY A 55 -8.79 11.52 -13.23
N GLU A 56 -7.82 12.16 -12.57
CA GLU A 56 -6.57 11.53 -12.12
C GLU A 56 -6.65 10.91 -10.73
N LYS A 57 -7.73 11.10 -9.99
CA LYS A 57 -7.87 10.58 -8.63
C LYS A 57 -8.02 9.05 -8.59
N LEU A 58 -8.76 8.47 -9.56
CA LEU A 58 -8.89 7.02 -9.79
C LEU A 58 -7.58 6.39 -10.31
N ALA A 59 -6.87 7.09 -11.20
CA ALA A 59 -5.49 6.74 -11.54
C ALA A 59 -4.54 6.88 -10.33
N GLY A 60 -4.92 7.66 -9.31
CA GLY A 60 -4.08 8.00 -8.18
C GLY A 60 -3.76 6.82 -7.27
N TRP A 61 -4.67 5.86 -7.06
CA TRP A 61 -4.34 4.67 -6.26
C TRP A 61 -3.44 3.71 -7.04
N GLU A 62 -3.76 3.40 -8.30
CA GLU A 62 -2.90 2.56 -9.14
C GLU A 62 -1.51 3.17 -9.34
N LYS A 63 -1.40 4.49 -9.57
CA LYS A 63 -0.11 5.21 -9.61
C LYS A 63 0.65 5.08 -8.28
N ARG A 64 -0.03 5.26 -7.14
CA ARG A 64 0.57 5.12 -5.79
C ARG A 64 1.02 3.69 -5.51
N LYS A 65 0.22 2.70 -5.89
CA LYS A 65 0.52 1.28 -5.78
C LYS A 65 1.72 0.90 -6.62
N ALA A 66 1.79 1.31 -7.89
CA ALA A 66 2.97 1.07 -8.73
C ALA A 66 4.24 1.64 -8.09
N LYS A 67 4.16 2.84 -7.50
CA LYS A 67 5.26 3.45 -6.74
C LYS A 67 5.62 2.65 -5.50
N TYR A 68 4.65 2.15 -4.74
CA TYR A 68 4.86 1.34 -3.55
C TYR A 68 5.43 -0.05 -3.88
N THR A 69 4.94 -0.70 -4.93
CA THR A 69 5.52 -1.93 -5.47
C THR A 69 6.99 -1.72 -5.84
N SER A 70 7.33 -0.61 -6.51
CA SER A 70 8.73 -0.26 -6.76
C SER A 70 9.54 -0.05 -5.47
N TYR A 71 8.94 0.43 -4.39
CA TYR A 71 9.60 0.52 -3.08
C TYR A 71 9.81 -0.84 -2.43
N ILE A 72 8.85 -1.76 -2.55
CA ILE A 72 9.00 -3.15 -2.10
C ILE A 72 10.18 -3.80 -2.82
N ASP A 73 10.18 -3.74 -4.15
CA ASP A 73 11.21 -4.36 -4.98
C ASP A 73 12.60 -3.73 -4.78
N LYS A 74 12.68 -2.52 -4.22
CA LYS A 74 13.93 -1.82 -3.87
C LYS A 74 14.27 -1.89 -2.38
N GLY A 75 13.49 -2.60 -1.55
CA GLY A 75 13.68 -2.65 -0.10
C GLY A 75 13.57 -1.29 0.61
N LYS A 76 12.83 -0.32 0.04
CA LYS A 76 12.72 1.06 0.56
C LYS A 76 11.66 1.17 1.68
N ILE A 77 11.96 0.57 2.82
CA ILE A 77 11.08 0.50 4.00
C ILE A 77 10.65 1.90 4.47
N GLU A 78 11.59 2.84 4.64
CA GLU A 78 11.30 4.19 5.17
C GLU A 78 10.30 4.97 4.31
N LYS A 79 10.32 4.75 2.98
CA LYS A 79 9.38 5.41 2.06
C LYS A 79 7.96 4.83 2.21
N LEU A 80 7.85 3.55 2.52
CA LEU A 80 6.57 2.88 2.79
C LEU A 80 6.04 3.22 4.19
N GLU A 81 6.90 3.37 5.19
CA GLU A 81 6.52 3.81 6.54
C GLU A 81 5.93 5.23 6.49
N LYS A 82 6.61 6.17 5.82
CA LYS A 82 6.06 7.54 5.60
C LYS A 82 4.74 7.53 4.83
N ALA A 83 4.59 6.61 3.87
CA ALA A 83 3.33 6.46 3.14
C ALA A 83 2.21 5.92 4.04
N CYS A 84 2.52 4.93 4.88
CA CYS A 84 1.59 4.33 5.83
C CYS A 84 1.12 5.36 6.86
N GLU A 85 2.01 6.18 7.41
CA GLU A 85 1.65 7.28 8.31
C GLU A 85 0.65 8.26 7.67
N LYS A 86 0.88 8.65 6.41
CA LYS A 86 -0.07 9.50 5.67
C LYS A 86 -1.43 8.82 5.49
N GLN A 87 -1.47 7.52 5.23
CA GLN A 87 -2.74 6.79 5.11
C GLN A 87 -3.46 6.67 6.46
N LYS A 88 -2.73 6.42 7.55
CA LYS A 88 -3.28 6.41 8.91
C LYS A 88 -3.87 7.76 9.29
N ALA A 89 -3.16 8.86 9.01
CA ALA A 89 -3.67 10.21 9.23
C ALA A 89 -4.98 10.47 8.45
N LYS A 90 -5.08 10.01 7.19
CA LYS A 90 -6.31 10.12 6.39
C LYS A 90 -7.45 9.28 6.95
N LEU A 91 -7.17 8.08 7.44
CA LEU A 91 -8.16 7.23 8.09
C LEU A 91 -8.69 7.87 9.38
N GLU A 92 -7.82 8.37 10.25
CA GLU A 92 -8.22 9.03 11.49
C GLU A 92 -9.00 10.32 11.22
N LYS A 93 -8.59 11.11 10.21
CA LYS A 93 -9.36 12.27 9.76
C LYS A 93 -10.74 11.89 9.23
N ALA A 94 -10.86 10.78 8.50
CA ALA A 94 -12.15 10.29 8.01
C ALA A 94 -13.09 9.86 9.16
N LYS A 95 -12.54 9.14 10.16
CA LYS A 95 -13.27 8.79 11.39
C LYS A 95 -13.72 10.03 12.16
N ALA A 96 -12.80 10.97 12.38
CA ALA A 96 -13.09 12.21 13.12
C ALA A 96 -14.15 13.08 12.44
N LYS A 97 -14.20 13.08 11.10
CA LYS A 97 -15.22 13.78 10.31
C LYS A 97 -16.55 13.03 10.20
N GLY A 98 -16.68 11.84 10.80
CA GLY A 98 -17.91 11.03 10.71
C GLY A 98 -18.24 10.61 9.28
N LYS A 99 -17.23 10.30 8.45
CA LYS A 99 -17.45 9.77 7.11
C LYS A 99 -18.16 8.42 7.16
N SER A 100 -18.76 8.02 6.04
CA SER A 100 -19.48 6.74 5.93
C SER A 100 -18.59 5.55 6.31
N GLU A 101 -19.19 4.49 6.85
CA GLU A 101 -18.45 3.26 7.18
C GLU A 101 -17.75 2.67 5.96
N ALA A 102 -18.37 2.74 4.79
CA ALA A 102 -17.77 2.32 3.53
C ALA A 102 -16.50 3.12 3.19
N TYR A 103 -16.49 4.44 3.43
CA TYR A 103 -15.33 5.29 3.19
C TYR A 103 -14.21 5.03 4.20
N ILE A 104 -14.57 4.78 5.47
CA ILE A 104 -13.61 4.39 6.52
C ILE A 104 -12.99 3.04 6.18
N ALA A 105 -13.79 2.06 5.76
CA ALA A 105 -13.31 0.74 5.33
C ALA A 105 -12.35 0.85 4.13
N TYR A 106 -12.68 1.67 3.14
CA TYR A 106 -11.78 1.96 2.01
C TYR A 106 -10.42 2.52 2.45
N LYS A 107 -10.41 3.51 3.36
CA LYS A 107 -9.16 4.07 3.89
C LYS A 107 -8.41 3.07 4.77
N ALA A 108 -9.12 2.24 5.53
CA ALA A 108 -8.53 1.18 6.35
C ALA A 108 -7.84 0.12 5.47
N ALA A 109 -8.47 -0.31 4.38
CA ALA A 109 -7.88 -1.25 3.43
C ALA A 109 -6.59 -0.69 2.78
N LYS A 110 -6.53 0.63 2.48
CA LYS A 110 -5.30 1.29 2.01
C LYS A 110 -4.18 1.29 3.07
N VAL A 111 -4.53 1.47 4.35
CA VAL A 111 -3.58 1.35 5.47
C VAL A 111 -3.06 -0.07 5.57
N GLU A 112 -3.95 -1.06 5.57
CA GLU A 112 -3.57 -2.48 5.66
C GLU A 112 -2.65 -2.90 4.51
N TRP A 113 -2.98 -2.50 3.28
CA TRP A 113 -2.14 -2.74 2.11
C TRP A 113 -0.73 -2.16 2.30
N THR A 114 -0.62 -0.92 2.81
CA THR A 114 0.69 -0.29 3.05
C THR A 114 1.47 -0.93 4.19
N GLU A 115 0.81 -1.45 5.23
CA GLU A 115 1.45 -2.21 6.30
C GLU A 115 2.00 -3.56 5.81
N LYS A 116 1.25 -4.26 4.96
CA LYS A 116 1.70 -5.50 4.31
C LYS A 116 2.84 -5.23 3.32
N ALA A 117 2.81 -4.09 2.62
CA ALA A 117 3.89 -3.66 1.74
C ALA A 117 5.20 -3.43 2.53
N ILE A 118 5.13 -2.86 3.73
CA ILE A 118 6.30 -2.72 4.61
C ILE A 118 6.90 -4.09 4.96
N LYS A 119 6.06 -5.09 5.26
CA LYS A 119 6.53 -6.46 5.54
C LYS A 119 7.22 -7.07 4.32
N ALA A 120 6.61 -6.97 3.13
CA ALA A 120 7.22 -7.43 1.89
C ALA A 120 8.56 -6.73 1.60
N ALA A 121 8.64 -5.41 1.83
CA ALA A 121 9.89 -4.65 1.66
C ALA A 121 10.97 -5.05 2.67
N LYS A 122 10.62 -5.40 3.91
CA LYS A 122 11.55 -5.95 4.90
C LYS A 122 12.13 -7.29 4.45
N ILE A 123 11.29 -8.18 3.90
CA ILE A 123 11.75 -9.47 3.35
C ILE A 123 12.67 -9.24 2.15
N MET A 124 12.28 -8.36 1.21
CA MET A 124 13.10 -8.03 0.04
C MET A 124 14.45 -7.42 0.44
N LYS A 125 14.47 -6.48 1.38
CA LYS A 125 15.72 -5.91 1.90
C LYS A 125 16.60 -6.99 2.54
N GLY A 126 16.01 -7.89 3.32
CA GLY A 126 16.74 -9.02 3.90
C GLY A 126 17.30 -10.01 2.87
N LEU A 127 16.64 -10.16 1.71
CA LEU A 127 17.17 -10.92 0.58
C LEU A 127 18.33 -10.17 -0.11
N MET A 128 18.20 -8.86 -0.30
CA MET A 128 19.22 -8.00 -0.91
C MET A 128 20.50 -7.96 -0.09
N ASP A 129 20.37 -7.71 1.22
CA ASP A 129 21.49 -7.65 2.16
C ASP A 129 22.23 -8.99 2.25
N ALA A 130 21.54 -10.10 1.94
CA ALA A 130 22.11 -11.45 1.86
C ALA A 130 22.67 -11.82 0.48
N GLY A 131 22.52 -10.97 -0.55
CA GLY A 131 22.95 -11.26 -1.93
C GLY A 131 22.09 -12.29 -2.65
N LEU A 132 20.81 -12.42 -2.28
CA LEU A 132 19.87 -13.46 -2.75
C LEU A 132 18.69 -12.92 -3.59
N ALA A 133 18.65 -11.61 -3.80
CA ALA A 133 17.57 -10.88 -4.48
C ALA A 133 17.99 -10.44 -5.88
#